data_AF-A0A645JCB4-F1
#
_entry.id   AF-A0A645JCB4-F1
#
_cell.length_a   1.000
_cell.length_b   1.000
_cell.length_c   1.000
_cell.angle_alpha   90.00
_cell.angle_beta   90.00
_cell.angle_gamma   90.00
#
_symmetry.space_group_name_H-M   'P 1'
#
loop_
_entity.id
_entity.type
_entity.pdbx_description
1 polymer ?
#
loop_
_entity_poly.entity_id
_entity_poly.type
_entity_poly.pdbx_seq_one_letter_code
_entity_poly.pdbx_strand_id
1 'polypeptide(L)' 'MGYSSTGLQALFPVYFSRLAEQGASREEYDISAAQNEGNLNQNMETLYRKLQEIEDYLSSQE' A
#
# COMPACT_ATOMS: atom_id res chain seq x y z
N MET A 1 10.44 -10.55 -25.96
CA MET A 1 9.30 -9.68 -25.63
C MET A 1 9.87 -8.63 -24.71
N GLY A 2 10.26 -7.47 -25.26
CA GLY A 2 10.96 -6.43 -24.50
C GLY A 2 10.05 -5.88 -23.41
N TYR A 3 10.52 -5.92 -22.17
CA TYR A 3 9.75 -5.46 -21.02
C TYR A 3 9.81 -3.92 -20.99
N SER A 4 8.66 -3.27 -21.13
CA SER A 4 8.55 -1.80 -21.14
C SER A 4 8.08 -1.33 -19.77
N SER A 5 8.83 -0.42 -19.11
CA SER A 5 8.40 0.15 -17.82
C SER A 5 7.00 0.76 -17.96
N THR A 6 6.13 0.37 -17.04
CA THR A 6 4.70 0.67 -17.12
C THR A 6 4.35 2.12 -16.75
N GLY A 7 5.30 2.90 -16.21
CA GLY A 7 5.13 4.32 -15.90
C GLY A 7 4.03 4.62 -14.85
N LEU A 8 3.53 3.60 -14.15
CA LEU A 8 2.43 3.72 -13.19
C LEU A 8 2.90 4.45 -11.93
N GLN A 9 2.33 5.62 -11.68
CA GLN A 9 2.48 6.35 -10.43
C GLN A 9 1.41 5.84 -9.46
N ALA A 10 1.84 5.11 -8.43
CA ALA A 10 0.90 4.52 -7.49
C ALA A 10 0.50 5.53 -6.41
N LEU A 11 -0.72 6.05 -6.51
CA LEU A 11 -1.36 6.83 -5.46
C LEU A 11 -2.00 5.85 -4.48
N PHE A 12 -1.43 5.70 -3.28
CA PHE A 12 -1.96 4.84 -2.22
C PHE A 12 -2.51 5.61 -1.01
N PRO A 13 -3.49 6.53 -1.15
CA PRO A 13 -4.30 6.89 0.00
C PRO A 13 -5.35 5.81 0.20
N VAL A 14 -5.05 4.76 0.98
CA VAL A 14 -6.05 3.76 1.35
C VAL A 14 -6.81 4.22 2.59
N TYR A 15 -8.09 4.51 2.39
CA TYR A 15 -9.06 4.81 3.43
C TYR A 15 -10.08 3.67 3.52
N PHE A 16 -10.31 3.13 4.71
CA PHE A 16 -11.29 2.07 4.90
C PHE A 16 -12.53 2.60 5.60
N SER A 17 -13.70 2.13 5.14
CA SER A 17 -14.94 2.40 5.85
C SER A 17 -14.93 1.69 7.20
N ARG A 18 -15.10 2.47 8.25
CA ARG A 18 -15.08 2.05 9.65
C ARG A 18 -16.33 1.23 9.99
N LEU A 19 -16.20 -0.08 10.11
CA LEU A 19 -17.21 -0.98 10.68
C LEU A 19 -16.84 -1.39 12.11
N ALA A 20 -17.58 -0.89 13.10
CA ALA A 20 -17.32 -1.18 14.51
C ALA A 20 -17.60 -2.65 14.87
N GLU A 21 -16.66 -3.27 15.58
CA GLU A 21 -16.85 -4.60 16.18
C GLU A 21 -17.82 -4.53 17.37
N GLN A 22 -18.64 -5.56 17.56
CA GLN A 22 -19.71 -5.55 18.55
C GLN A 22 -19.11 -5.55 19.96
N GLY A 23 -19.33 -4.46 20.71
CA GLY A 23 -18.84 -4.30 22.09
C GLY A 23 -17.50 -3.57 22.23
N ALA A 24 -16.84 -3.19 21.13
CA ALA A 24 -15.65 -2.34 21.17
C ALA A 24 -16.01 -0.91 21.60
N SER A 25 -15.17 -0.27 22.41
CA SER A 25 -15.31 1.17 22.63
C SER A 25 -15.01 1.90 21.32
N ARG A 26 -15.75 2.97 21.05
CA ARG A 26 -15.58 3.76 19.81
C ARG A 26 -14.15 4.27 19.64
N GLU A 27 -13.52 4.65 20.75
CA GLU A 27 -12.15 5.18 20.78
C GLU A 27 -11.11 4.12 20.42
N GLU A 28 -11.16 2.93 21.03
CA GLU A 28 -10.26 1.81 20.68
C GLU A 28 -10.43 1.41 19.21
N TYR A 29 -11.68 1.39 18.73
CA TYR A 29 -11.98 1.12 17.33
C TYR A 29 -11.36 2.17 16.40
N ASP A 30 -11.57 3.47 16.67
CA ASP A 30 -11.02 4.55 15.85
C ASP A 30 -9.48 4.54 15.83
N ILE A 31 -8.84 4.22 16.96
CA ILE A 31 -7.38 4.09 17.05
C ILE A 31 -6.88 2.91 16.20
N SER A 32 -7.48 1.73 16.36
CA SER A 32 -7.05 0.53 15.61
C SER A 32 -7.26 0.70 14.10
N ALA A 33 -8.37 1.30 13.69
CA ALA A 33 -8.65 1.60 12.29
C ALA A 33 -7.60 2.56 11.70
N ALA A 34 -7.29 3.65 12.40
CA ALA A 34 -6.28 4.61 11.95
C ALA A 34 -4.87 3.99 11.86
N GLN A 35 -4.50 3.11 12.80
CA GLN A 35 -3.24 2.38 12.75
C GLN A 35 -3.19 1.41 11.56
N ASN A 36 -4.26 0.67 11.31
CA ASN A 36 -4.35 -0.26 10.18
C ASN A 36 -4.27 0.46 8.83
N GLU A 37 -4.95 1.60 8.69
CA GLU A 37 -4.84 2.46 7.50
C GLU A 37 -3.39 2.93 7.28
N GLY A 38 -2.72 3.40 8.33
CA GLY A 38 -1.32 3.79 8.28
C GLY A 38 -0.39 2.64 7.85
N ASN A 39 -0.53 1.48 8.48
CA ASN A 39 0.26 0.29 8.17
C ASN A 39 0.07 -0.16 6.72
N LEU A 40 -1.17 -0.13 6.22
CA LEU A 40 -1.46 -0.55 4.86
C LEU A 40 -0.83 0.38 3.82
N ASN A 41 -0.89 1.70 4.06
CA ASN A 41 -0.25 2.69 3.17
C ASN A 41 1.27 2.48 3.12
N GLN A 42 1.91 2.24 4.26
CA GLN A 42 3.35 1.94 4.33
C GLN A 42 3.71 0.64 3.60
N ASN A 43 2.90 -0.41 3.76
CA ASN A 43 3.11 -1.68 3.09
C ASN A 43 3.00 -1.53 1.56
N MET A 44 1.99 -0.81 1.08
CA MET A 44 1.80 -0.56 -0.35
C MET A 44 2.93 0.25 -0.95
N GLU A 45 3.40 1.29 -0.26
CA GLU A 45 4.56 2.06 -0.69
C GLU A 45 5.81 1.19 -0.79
N THR A 46 6.03 0.31 0.19
CA THR A 46 7.16 -0.63 0.19
C THR A 46 7.09 -1.59 -0.99
N LEU A 47 5.92 -2.19 -1.24
CA LEU A 47 5.72 -3.09 -2.38
C LEU A 47 5.97 -2.37 -3.70
N TYR A 48 5.47 -1.14 -3.85
CA TYR A 48 5.70 -0.35 -5.05
C TYR A 48 7.18 -0.09 -5.31
N ARG A 49 7.94 0.34 -4.31
CA ARG A 49 9.39 0.53 -4.45
C ARG A 49 10.09 -0.76 -4.85
N LYS A 50 9.68 -1.90 -4.28
CA LYS A 50 10.25 -3.20 -4.67
C LYS A 50 9.92 -3.60 -6.10
N LEU A 51 8.72 -3.29 -6.57
CA LEU A 51 8.37 -3.50 -7.97
C LEU A 51 9.19 -2.62 -8.90
N GLN A 52 9.44 -1.35 -8.53
CA GLN A 52 10.32 -0.45 -9.29
C GLN A 52 11.76 -0.98 -9.33
N GLU A 53 12.32 -1.41 -8.20
CA GLU A 53 13.66 -2.02 -8.14
C GLU A 53 13.78 -3.22 -9.10
N ILE A 54 12.73 -4.04 -9.19
CA ILE A 54 12.67 -5.19 -10.12
C ILE A 54 12.55 -4.71 -11.58
N GLU A 55 11.70 -3.72 -11.85
CA GLU A 55 11.53 -3.12 -13.18
C GLU A 55 12.87 -2.56 -13.71
N ASP A 56 13.58 -1.81 -12.86
CA ASP A 56 14.89 -1.24 -13.17
C ASP A 56 15.95 -2.32 -13.40
N TYR A 57 15.98 -3.36 -12.55
CA TYR A 57 16.91 -4.47 -12.70
C TYR A 57 16.70 -5.21 -14.03
N LEU A 58 15.45 -5.55 -14.36
CA LEU A 58 15.13 -6.23 -15.62
C LEU A 58 15.48 -5.37 -16.83
N SER A 59 15.22 -4.06 -16.76
CA SER A 59 15.56 -3.12 -17.84
C SER A 59 17.07 -2.96 -18.03
N SER A 60 17.89 -3.21 -17.00
CA SER A 60 19.35 -3.14 -17.08
C SER A 60 20.04 -4.39 -17.66
N GLN A 61 19.30 -5.49 -17.80
CA GLN A 61 19.81 -6.78 -18.31
C GLN A 61 19.53 -7.00 -19.81
N GLU A 62 18.76 -6.11 -20.46
CA GLU A 62 18.62 -6.01 -21.93
C GLU A 62 19.67 -5.07 -22.52
#